data_AF-A0A497GN83-F1
#
_entry.id   AF-A0A497GN83-F1
#
_cell.length_a   1.000
_cell.length_b   1.000
_cell.length_c   1.000
_cell.angle_alpha   90.00
_cell.angle_beta   90.00
_cell.angle_gamma   90.00
#
_symmetry.space_group_name_H-M   'P 1'
#
loop_
_entity.id
_entity.type
_entity.pdbx_description
1 polymer ?
#
loop_
_entity_poly.entity_id
_entity_poly.type
_entity_poly.pdbx_seq_one_letter_code
_entity_poly.pdbx_strand_id
1 'polypeptide(L)'
;MGGVPENLVDENVVIVHYDLPVPKSRARQLVNNDPNDRELRLLLAKWRTWYDWATETLRSLGYPIGYSVIIADVERLKTVHEVSERVKERYQKLKNMDKWGLLPSESKIRIGVVRFRPASSEDLKTLEVMFKDYLKDSLETIKDYIIRKLKAEKKDPKDVNRRVREMLRRLKKQDRFRLLEHDPELKKLLALIDVITTEV
;
A
#
# COMPACT_ATOMS: atom_id res chain seq x y z
N MET A 1 -8.88 20.93 18.92
CA MET A 1 -7.52 21.47 18.71
C MET A 1 -6.55 20.33 18.99
N GLY A 2 -6.36 19.43 18.02
CA GLY A 2 -5.25 18.47 18.06
C GLY A 2 -4.07 19.18 17.42
N GLY A 3 -3.05 19.52 18.20
CA GLY A 3 -1.85 20.17 17.68
C GLY A 3 -1.01 19.13 16.93
N VAL A 4 -0.47 19.53 15.78
CA VAL A 4 0.63 18.84 15.12
C VAL A 4 1.73 18.62 16.16
N PRO A 5 2.30 17.41 16.31
CA PRO A 5 3.43 17.18 17.20
C PRO A 5 4.56 18.16 16.84
N GLU A 6 4.95 19.02 17.80
CA GLU A 6 5.95 20.08 17.61
C GLU A 6 7.30 19.56 17.09
N ASN A 7 7.56 18.24 17.21
CA ASN A 7 8.81 17.60 16.84
C ASN A 7 8.97 17.30 15.33
N LEU A 8 7.97 17.58 14.48
CA LEU A 8 8.07 17.34 13.03
C LEU A 8 8.63 18.53 12.23
N VAL A 9 8.83 19.68 12.88
CA VAL A 9 9.31 20.90 12.21
C VAL A 9 10.80 20.78 11.81
N ASP A 10 11.56 19.90 12.46
CA ASP A 10 13.01 19.72 12.23
C ASP A 10 13.39 18.51 11.34
N GLU A 11 12.47 17.58 11.06
CA GLU A 11 12.78 16.38 10.26
C GLU A 11 12.56 16.67 8.76
N ASN A 12 13.63 16.70 7.96
CA ASN A 12 13.49 16.74 6.52
C ASN A 12 12.86 15.42 6.03
N VAL A 13 11.69 15.47 5.41
CA VAL A 13 10.91 14.28 5.04
C VAL A 13 11.00 14.00 3.54
N VAL A 14 10.93 12.74 3.14
CA VAL A 14 10.87 12.28 1.75
C VAL A 14 9.59 11.51 1.50
N ILE A 15 8.81 11.92 0.51
CA ILE A 15 7.64 11.21 0.05
C ILE A 15 8.03 10.40 -1.19
N VAL A 16 7.95 9.08 -1.10
CA VAL A 16 8.18 8.13 -2.19
C VAL A 16 6.82 7.64 -2.67
N HIS A 17 6.47 7.91 -3.93
CA HIS A 17 5.27 7.34 -4.54
C HIS A 17 5.66 6.30 -5.61
N TYR A 18 4.93 5.19 -5.69
CA TYR A 18 5.21 4.11 -6.62
C TYR A 18 3.96 3.52 -7.28
N ASP A 19 3.99 3.40 -8.61
CA ASP A 19 2.99 2.69 -9.40
C ASP A 19 3.71 1.54 -10.13
N LEU A 20 3.28 0.31 -9.84
CA LEU A 20 3.88 -0.91 -10.36
C LEU A 20 3.00 -1.53 -11.44
N PRO A 21 3.58 -1.96 -12.58
CA PRO A 21 2.85 -2.48 -13.71
C PRO A 21 2.08 -3.77 -13.42
N VAL A 22 0.81 -3.79 -13.82
CA VAL A 22 -0.07 -4.97 -13.83
C VAL A 22 -0.27 -5.47 -15.26
N PRO A 23 -0.16 -6.79 -15.54
CA PRO A 23 -0.40 -7.38 -16.85
C PRO A 23 -1.79 -7.03 -17.40
N LYS A 24 -1.86 -6.81 -18.73
CA LYS A 24 -3.12 -6.52 -19.42
C LYS A 24 -4.08 -7.72 -19.28
N SER A 25 -5.39 -7.46 -19.35
CA SER A 25 -6.45 -8.49 -19.30
C SER A 25 -6.24 -9.66 -20.25
N ARG A 26 -5.55 -9.44 -21.39
CA ARG A 26 -5.15 -10.44 -22.39
C ARG A 26 -4.34 -11.61 -21.79
N ALA A 27 -3.58 -11.37 -20.72
CA ALA A 27 -2.85 -12.42 -20.01
C ALA A 27 -3.80 -13.47 -19.40
N ARG A 28 -4.98 -13.07 -18.91
CA ARG A 28 -5.98 -14.00 -18.38
C ARG A 28 -6.66 -14.81 -19.48
N GLN A 29 -6.83 -14.22 -20.66
CA GLN A 29 -7.40 -14.91 -21.83
C GLN A 29 -6.45 -15.96 -22.39
N LEU A 30 -5.13 -15.67 -22.45
CA LEU A 30 -4.14 -16.61 -22.96
C LEU A 30 -3.95 -17.84 -22.05
N VAL A 31 -3.98 -17.67 -20.73
CA VAL A 31 -3.94 -18.79 -19.77
C VAL A 31 -5.16 -19.72 -19.90
N ASN A 32 -6.31 -19.18 -20.31
CA ASN A 32 -7.54 -19.96 -20.50
C ASN A 32 -7.56 -20.69 -21.85
N ASN A 33 -6.84 -20.20 -22.86
CA ASN A 33 -6.81 -20.79 -24.21
C ASN A 33 -5.82 -21.94 -24.34
N ASP A 34 -4.71 -21.93 -23.58
CA ASP A 34 -3.79 -23.07 -23.49
C ASP A 34 -3.43 -23.36 -22.02
N PRO A 35 -4.21 -24.21 -21.33
CA PRO A 35 -4.00 -24.51 -19.92
C PRO A 35 -2.72 -25.32 -19.65
N ASN A 36 -2.02 -25.83 -20.67
CA ASN A 36 -0.81 -26.62 -20.51
C ASN A 36 0.49 -25.84 -20.72
N ASP A 37 0.43 -24.53 -21.03
CA ASP A 37 1.63 -23.70 -21.14
C ASP A 37 2.25 -23.43 -19.75
N ARG A 38 3.15 -24.35 -19.36
CA ARG A 38 3.87 -24.34 -18.09
C ARG A 38 4.81 -23.12 -17.99
N GLU A 39 5.39 -22.67 -19.10
CA GLU A 39 6.29 -21.51 -19.09
C GLU A 39 5.51 -20.22 -18.84
N LEU A 40 4.34 -20.05 -19.47
CA LEU A 40 3.45 -18.91 -19.26
C LEU A 40 2.98 -18.80 -17.80
N ARG A 41 2.55 -19.91 -17.20
CA ARG A 41 2.16 -19.93 -15.78
C ARG A 41 3.32 -19.58 -14.86
N LEU A 42 4.51 -20.10 -15.15
CA LEU A 42 5.72 -19.79 -14.39
C LEU A 42 6.07 -18.30 -14.48
N LEU A 43 5.94 -17.69 -15.66
CA LEU A 43 6.18 -16.26 -15.85
C LEU A 43 5.21 -15.41 -15.01
N LEU A 44 3.91 -15.73 -15.03
CA LEU A 44 2.91 -15.01 -14.23
C LEU A 44 3.11 -15.21 -12.73
N ALA A 45 3.50 -16.40 -12.30
CA ALA A 45 3.85 -16.66 -10.90
C ALA A 45 5.06 -15.81 -10.47
N LYS A 46 6.13 -15.78 -11.28
CA LYS A 46 7.31 -14.95 -11.04
C LYS A 46 6.98 -13.45 -11.03
N TRP A 47 6.10 -12.99 -11.92
CA TRP A 47 5.61 -11.62 -11.90
C TRP A 47 4.91 -11.29 -10.58
N ARG A 48 4.01 -12.16 -10.12
CA ARG A 48 3.30 -11.96 -8.85
C ARG A 48 4.26 -11.93 -7.66
N THR A 49 5.22 -12.86 -7.61
CA THR A 49 6.26 -12.87 -6.58
C THR A 49 7.09 -11.59 -6.61
N TRP A 50 7.44 -11.08 -7.80
CA TRP A 50 8.13 -9.81 -7.93
C TRP A 50 7.28 -8.64 -7.42
N TYR A 51 5.99 -8.59 -7.77
CA TYR A 51 5.08 -7.52 -7.37
C TYR A 51 4.91 -7.46 -5.85
N ASP A 52 4.68 -8.62 -5.23
CA ASP A 52 4.53 -8.75 -3.78
C ASP A 52 5.83 -8.33 -3.08
N TRP A 53 6.98 -8.83 -3.55
CA TRP A 53 8.30 -8.46 -3.01
C TRP A 53 8.61 -6.98 -3.18
N ALA A 54 8.36 -6.39 -4.36
CA ALA A 54 8.63 -4.98 -4.63
C ALA A 54 7.78 -4.08 -3.74
N THR A 55 6.49 -4.40 -3.61
CA THR A 55 5.57 -3.68 -2.73
C THR A 55 6.02 -3.76 -1.27
N GLU A 56 6.36 -4.96 -0.78
CA GLU A 56 6.83 -5.14 0.60
C GLU A 56 8.16 -4.40 0.86
N THR A 57 9.09 -4.46 -0.09
CA THR A 57 10.41 -3.82 0.02
C THR A 57 10.28 -2.30 -0.01
N LEU A 58 9.46 -1.74 -0.90
CA LEU A 58 9.24 -0.29 -0.94
C LEU A 58 8.57 0.16 0.37
N ARG A 59 7.52 -0.55 0.82
CA ARG A 59 6.81 -0.21 2.06
C ARG A 59 7.66 -0.32 3.32
N SER A 60 8.77 -1.05 3.31
CA SER A 60 9.69 -1.14 4.46
C SER A 60 10.70 0.01 4.52
N LEU A 61 10.88 0.78 3.45
CA LEU A 61 11.81 1.92 3.40
C LEU A 61 11.41 3.05 4.37
N GLY A 62 10.12 3.17 4.62
CA GLY A 62 9.56 4.21 5.47
C GLY A 62 8.13 3.90 5.88
N TYR A 63 7.35 4.94 5.99
CA TYR A 63 5.99 4.94 6.47
C TYR A 63 4.98 4.90 5.31
N PRO A 64 4.35 3.76 5.00
CA PRO A 64 3.44 3.68 3.86
C PRO A 64 2.12 4.44 4.11
N ILE A 65 1.83 5.38 3.22
CA ILE A 65 0.56 6.14 3.10
C ILE A 65 -0.09 5.70 1.80
N GLY A 66 -1.31 5.23 1.84
CA GLY A 66 -1.98 4.67 0.65
C GLY A 66 -1.43 3.31 0.20
N TYR A 67 -1.91 2.85 -0.94
CA TYR A 67 -1.40 1.65 -1.61
C TYR A 67 0.01 1.85 -2.18
N SER A 68 0.41 3.10 -2.41
CA SER A 68 1.50 3.43 -3.32
C SER A 68 2.35 4.62 -2.86
N VAL A 69 2.19 5.14 -1.64
CA VAL A 69 3.01 6.25 -1.14
C VAL A 69 3.71 5.83 0.15
N ILE A 70 4.91 6.33 0.39
CA ILE A 70 5.76 6.03 1.56
C ILE A 70 6.41 7.33 2.00
N ILE A 71 6.49 7.56 3.30
CA ILE A 71 7.22 8.66 3.89
C ILE A 71 8.49 8.13 4.56
N ALA A 72 9.65 8.54 4.08
CA ALA A 72 10.95 8.17 4.64
C ALA A 72 11.70 9.41 5.12
N ASP A 73 12.67 9.20 5.98
CA ASP A 73 13.66 10.22 6.34
C ASP A 73 14.55 10.56 5.13
N VAL A 74 14.97 11.82 4.98
CA VAL A 74 15.99 12.23 4.01
C VAL A 74 17.28 11.45 4.15
N GLU A 75 17.67 11.02 5.34
CA GLU A 75 18.85 10.16 5.54
C GLU A 75 18.75 8.83 4.77
N ARG A 76 17.53 8.33 4.56
CA ARG A 76 17.25 7.09 3.83
C ARG A 76 17.13 7.27 2.32
N LEU A 77 17.29 8.48 1.80
CA LEU A 77 17.11 8.77 0.38
C LEU A 77 18.04 7.91 -0.51
N LYS A 78 19.28 7.70 -0.08
CA LYS A 78 20.22 6.82 -0.79
C LYS A 78 19.66 5.39 -0.91
N THR A 79 19.16 4.86 0.21
CA THR A 79 18.52 3.54 0.28
C THR A 79 17.25 3.47 -0.58
N VAL A 80 16.46 4.55 -0.63
CA VAL A 80 15.28 4.65 -1.51
C VAL A 80 15.68 4.53 -2.98
N HIS A 81 16.73 5.23 -3.42
CA HIS A 81 17.23 5.13 -4.78
C HIS A 81 17.75 3.72 -5.10
N GLU A 82 18.55 3.13 -4.22
CA GLU A 82 19.09 1.78 -4.39
C GLU A 82 17.97 0.73 -4.50
N VAL A 83 16.96 0.80 -3.63
CA VAL A 83 15.81 -0.11 -3.70
C VAL A 83 14.99 0.11 -4.96
N SER A 84 14.80 1.36 -5.38
CA SER A 84 14.06 1.69 -6.60
C SER A 84 14.71 1.07 -7.84
N GLU A 85 16.04 1.18 -7.96
CA GLU A 85 16.78 0.57 -9.06
C GLU A 85 16.73 -0.96 -8.99
N ARG A 86 16.90 -1.53 -7.80
CA ARG A 86 16.79 -3.00 -7.62
C ARG A 86 15.40 -3.54 -7.97
N VAL A 87 14.34 -2.78 -7.74
CA VAL A 87 12.98 -3.12 -8.18
C VAL A 87 12.88 -3.16 -9.70
N LYS A 88 13.41 -2.13 -10.38
CA LYS A 88 13.45 -2.05 -11.85
C LYS A 88 14.29 -3.16 -12.48
N GLU A 89 15.50 -3.40 -11.98
CA GLU A 89 16.39 -4.45 -12.49
C GLU A 89 15.75 -5.84 -12.42
N ARG A 90 15.11 -6.19 -11.30
CA ARG A 90 14.42 -7.47 -11.17
C ARG A 90 13.24 -7.59 -12.13
N TYR A 91 12.54 -6.50 -12.40
CA TYR A 91 11.47 -6.49 -13.40
C TYR A 91 12.01 -6.65 -14.82
N GLN A 92 13.12 -5.99 -15.15
CA GLN A 92 13.77 -6.12 -16.46
C GLN A 92 14.19 -7.56 -16.74
N LYS A 93 14.78 -8.25 -15.75
CA LYS A 93 15.09 -9.68 -15.85
C LYS A 93 13.86 -10.52 -16.13
N LEU A 94 12.74 -10.22 -15.48
CA LEU A 94 11.46 -10.87 -15.72
C LEU A 94 10.91 -10.54 -17.12
N LYS A 95 11.04 -9.30 -17.57
CA LYS A 95 10.58 -8.83 -18.89
C LYS A 95 11.34 -9.51 -20.03
N ASN A 96 12.63 -9.77 -19.86
CA ASN A 96 13.43 -10.52 -20.84
C ASN A 96 12.99 -11.98 -21.00
N MET A 97 12.24 -12.52 -20.03
CA MET A 97 11.63 -13.86 -20.12
C MET A 97 10.25 -13.87 -20.79
N ASP A 98 9.66 -12.70 -21.03
CA ASP A 98 8.30 -12.54 -21.57
C ASP A 98 8.28 -12.63 -23.09
N LYS A 99 8.36 -13.86 -23.61
CA LYS A 99 8.27 -14.16 -25.04
C LYS A 99 6.89 -13.85 -25.65
N TRP A 100 5.85 -13.72 -24.82
CA TRP A 100 4.46 -13.50 -25.24
C TRP A 100 4.06 -12.02 -25.27
N GLY A 101 4.93 -11.10 -24.85
CA GLY A 101 4.65 -9.67 -24.81
C GLY A 101 3.51 -9.29 -23.84
N LEU A 102 3.34 -10.06 -22.76
CA LEU A 102 2.25 -9.92 -21.79
C LEU A 102 2.52 -8.86 -20.72
N LEU A 103 3.77 -8.78 -20.28
CA LEU A 103 4.18 -7.86 -19.23
C LEU A 103 4.22 -6.42 -19.79
N PRO A 104 3.80 -5.42 -19.02
CA PRO A 104 3.93 -4.03 -19.46
C PRO A 104 5.39 -3.60 -19.69
N SER A 105 5.57 -2.45 -20.34
CA SER A 105 6.90 -1.83 -20.49
C SER A 105 7.48 -1.43 -19.13
N GLU A 106 8.80 -1.48 -19.01
CA GLU A 106 9.55 -0.97 -17.85
C GLU A 106 9.25 0.49 -17.56
N SER A 107 8.95 1.29 -18.58
CA SER A 107 8.54 2.69 -18.44
C SER A 107 7.23 2.90 -17.66
N LYS A 108 6.49 1.82 -17.37
CA LYS A 108 5.33 1.83 -16.49
C LYS A 108 5.68 1.67 -15.01
N ILE A 109 6.91 1.29 -14.66
CA ILE A 109 7.37 1.36 -13.26
C ILE A 109 7.63 2.82 -12.94
N ARG A 110 6.74 3.45 -12.21
CA ARG A 110 6.92 4.82 -11.73
C ARG A 110 7.29 4.73 -10.27
N ILE A 111 8.50 5.12 -9.89
CA ILE A 111 8.88 5.32 -8.50
C ILE A 111 9.44 6.74 -8.43
N GLY A 112 8.64 7.65 -7.89
CA GLY A 112 9.01 9.05 -7.74
C GLY A 112 9.33 9.38 -6.29
N VAL A 113 10.27 10.28 -6.10
CA VAL A 113 10.79 10.68 -4.80
C VAL A 113 10.70 12.19 -4.71
N VAL A 114 9.89 12.68 -3.76
CA VAL A 114 9.66 14.09 -3.51
C VAL A 114 10.28 14.42 -2.16
N ARG A 115 11.32 15.27 -2.15
CA ARG A 115 11.85 15.83 -0.90
C ARG A 115 10.89 16.91 -0.43
N PHE A 116 10.38 16.77 0.78
CA PHE A 116 9.48 17.73 1.40
C PHE A 116 10.18 18.42 2.56
N ARG A 117 10.36 19.73 2.43
CA ARG A 117 10.72 20.62 3.54
C ARG A 117 9.47 21.42 3.87
N PRO A 118 8.78 21.17 4.99
CA PRO A 118 7.70 22.07 5.41
C PRO A 118 8.33 23.44 5.67
N ALA A 119 8.02 24.43 4.85
CA ALA A 119 8.48 25.80 5.04
C ALA A 119 7.55 26.56 6.01
N SER A 120 6.33 26.06 6.20
CA SER A 120 5.29 26.68 7.00
C SER A 120 4.49 25.67 7.83
N SER A 121 3.77 26.17 8.84
CA SER A 121 2.80 25.39 9.62
C SER A 121 1.54 25.00 8.84
N GLU A 122 1.28 25.64 7.69
CA GLU A 122 0.22 25.27 6.75
C GLU A 122 0.54 23.97 6.00
N ASP A 123 1.80 23.80 5.59
CA ASP A 123 2.28 22.59 4.91
C ASP A 123 2.09 21.33 5.79
N LEU A 124 2.32 21.47 7.09
CA LEU A 124 2.09 20.42 8.09
C LEU A 124 0.61 20.10 8.26
N LYS A 125 -0.28 21.11 8.23
CA LYS A 125 -1.73 20.89 8.26
C LYS A 125 -2.21 20.17 7.00
N THR A 126 -1.69 20.53 5.82
CA THR A 126 -2.03 19.83 4.58
C THR A 126 -1.58 18.37 4.63
N LEU A 127 -0.39 18.09 5.16
CA LEU A 127 0.06 16.72 5.42
C LEU A 127 -0.87 15.99 6.39
N GLU A 128 -1.22 16.60 7.53
CA GLU A 128 -2.12 15.99 8.50
C GLU A 128 -3.49 15.64 7.89
N VAL A 129 -4.06 16.53 7.06
CA VAL A 129 -5.30 16.28 6.31
C VAL A 129 -5.13 15.09 5.36
N MET A 130 -4.05 15.05 4.59
CA MET A 130 -3.78 13.90 3.71
C MET A 130 -3.63 12.58 4.47
N PHE A 131 -3.00 12.62 5.66
CA PHE A 131 -2.87 11.47 6.55
C PHE A 131 -4.24 11.01 7.06
N LYS A 132 -5.09 11.96 7.47
CA LYS A 132 -6.45 11.69 7.92
C LYS A 132 -7.27 11.02 6.82
N ASP A 133 -7.25 11.56 5.61
CA ASP A 133 -7.99 11.00 4.47
C ASP A 133 -7.52 9.58 4.14
N TYR A 134 -6.21 9.32 4.18
CA TYR A 134 -5.70 7.96 3.99
C TYR A 134 -6.17 6.97 5.07
N LEU A 135 -6.13 7.36 6.34
CA LEU A 135 -6.61 6.51 7.43
C LEU A 135 -8.10 6.22 7.27
N LYS A 136 -8.87 7.23 6.84
CA LYS A 136 -10.30 7.07 6.54
C LYS A 136 -10.54 6.05 5.44
N ASP A 137 -9.89 6.20 4.27
CA ASP A 137 -10.02 5.27 3.15
C ASP A 137 -9.63 3.84 3.53
N SER A 138 -8.60 3.70 4.37
CA SER A 138 -8.13 2.41 4.87
C SER A 138 -9.17 1.75 5.78
N LEU A 139 -9.78 2.51 6.69
CA LEU A 139 -10.86 2.02 7.56
C LEU A 139 -12.10 1.66 6.74
N GLU A 140 -12.47 2.47 5.75
CA GLU A 140 -13.59 2.16 4.85
C GLU A 140 -13.34 0.88 4.04
N THR A 141 -12.12 0.69 3.54
CA THR A 141 -11.73 -0.56 2.86
C THR A 141 -11.86 -1.78 3.79
N ILE A 142 -11.48 -1.64 5.07
CA ILE A 142 -11.64 -2.71 6.07
C ILE A 142 -13.12 -3.00 6.29
N LYS A 143 -13.95 -1.96 6.45
CA LYS A 143 -15.41 -2.09 6.57
C LYS A 143 -16.02 -2.84 5.38
N ASP A 144 -15.65 -2.47 4.16
CA ASP A 144 -16.16 -3.11 2.94
C ASP A 144 -15.69 -4.57 2.82
N TYR A 145 -14.45 -4.84 3.23
CA TYR A 145 -13.94 -6.21 3.33
C TYR A 145 -14.79 -7.06 4.28
N ILE A 146 -15.14 -6.54 5.46
CA ILE A 146 -15.97 -7.23 6.45
C ILE A 146 -17.36 -7.51 5.87
N ILE A 147 -18.02 -6.49 5.31
CA ILE A 147 -19.34 -6.62 4.69
C ILE A 147 -19.33 -7.68 3.59
N ARG A 148 -18.34 -7.63 2.69
CA ARG A 148 -18.22 -8.61 1.60
C ARG A 148 -18.00 -10.02 2.13
N LYS A 149 -17.09 -10.21 3.09
CA LYS A 149 -16.72 -11.54 3.59
C LYS A 149 -17.81 -12.17 4.47
N LEU A 150 -18.45 -11.39 5.34
CA LEU A 150 -19.49 -11.90 6.24
C LEU A 150 -20.86 -11.99 5.58
N LYS A 151 -21.29 -10.94 4.85
CA LYS A 151 -22.66 -10.90 4.29
C LYS A 151 -22.77 -11.59 2.93
N ALA A 152 -21.85 -11.30 2.00
CA ALA A 152 -21.95 -11.82 0.63
C ALA A 152 -21.34 -13.22 0.50
N GLU A 153 -20.15 -13.43 1.06
CA GLU A 153 -19.43 -14.71 0.93
C GLU A 153 -19.70 -15.69 2.09
N LYS A 154 -20.45 -15.29 3.12
CA LYS A 154 -20.81 -16.10 4.31
C LYS A 154 -19.61 -16.87 4.92
N LYS A 155 -18.45 -16.21 4.99
CA LYS A 155 -17.24 -16.78 5.59
C LYS A 155 -17.37 -16.86 7.12
N ASP A 156 -16.59 -17.75 7.73
CA ASP A 156 -16.52 -17.89 9.19
C ASP A 156 -16.15 -16.54 9.84
N PRO A 157 -17.01 -16.01 10.74
CA PRO A 157 -16.74 -14.78 11.49
C PRO A 157 -15.41 -14.80 12.22
N LYS A 158 -14.96 -15.95 12.76
CA LYS A 158 -13.70 -16.04 13.50
C LYS A 158 -12.48 -15.76 12.62
N ASP A 159 -12.48 -16.29 11.40
CA ASP A 159 -11.39 -16.08 10.44
C ASP A 159 -11.35 -14.64 9.92
N VAL A 160 -12.52 -14.06 9.65
CA VAL A 160 -12.64 -12.66 9.23
C VAL A 160 -12.17 -11.74 10.36
N ASN A 161 -12.60 -11.97 11.59
CA ASN A 161 -12.23 -11.18 12.76
C ASN A 161 -10.73 -11.27 13.09
N ARG A 162 -10.11 -12.44 12.91
CA ARG A 162 -8.64 -12.57 13.02
C ARG A 162 -7.95 -11.69 11.99
N ARG A 163 -8.40 -11.73 10.74
CA ARG A 163 -7.80 -10.97 9.64
C ARG A 163 -7.99 -9.45 9.79
N VAL A 164 -9.17 -9.02 10.24
CA VAL A 164 -9.45 -7.62 10.54
C VAL A 164 -8.56 -7.12 11.67
N ARG A 165 -8.39 -7.89 12.75
CA ARG A 165 -7.48 -7.52 13.84
C ARG A 165 -6.03 -7.35 13.37
N GLU A 166 -5.56 -8.19 12.45
CA GLU A 166 -4.24 -8.00 11.83
C GLU A 166 -4.17 -6.71 11.01
N MET A 167 -5.19 -6.41 10.21
CA MET A 167 -5.27 -5.18 9.41
C MET A 167 -5.26 -3.94 10.31
N LEU A 168 -6.10 -3.92 11.35
CA LEU A 168 -6.16 -2.83 12.33
C LEU A 168 -4.85 -2.69 13.11
N ARG A 169 -4.21 -3.80 13.50
CA ARG A 169 -2.90 -3.75 14.18
C ARG A 169 -1.82 -3.14 13.30
N ARG A 170 -1.83 -3.45 12.00
CA ARG A 170 -0.92 -2.83 11.02
C ARG A 170 -1.22 -1.34 10.86
N LEU A 171 -2.50 -0.97 10.76
CA LEU A 171 -2.94 0.41 10.64
C LEU A 171 -2.61 1.26 11.88
N LYS A 172 -2.75 0.71 13.10
CA LYS A 172 -2.36 1.39 14.35
C LYS A 172 -0.85 1.59 14.48
N LYS A 173 -0.05 0.61 14.04
CA LYS A 173 1.42 0.81 13.94
C LYS A 173 1.79 1.87 12.91
N GLN A 174 0.89 2.13 11.97
CA GLN A 174 1.06 3.09 10.92
C GLN A 174 0.66 4.51 11.38
N ASP A 175 -0.33 4.66 12.26
CA ASP A 175 -0.78 5.97 12.75
C ASP A 175 0.24 6.73 13.63
N ARG A 176 1.23 7.37 12.99
CA ARG A 176 2.29 8.16 13.63
C ARG A 176 1.78 9.38 14.38
N PHE A 177 0.66 9.96 13.93
CA PHE A 177 0.04 11.14 14.50
C PHE A 177 -0.99 10.83 15.59
N ARG A 178 -1.21 9.53 15.88
CA ARG A 178 -2.27 9.08 16.79
C ARG A 178 -3.65 9.63 16.40
N LEU A 179 -3.89 9.86 15.11
CA LEU A 179 -5.16 10.38 14.58
C LEU A 179 -6.30 9.38 14.82
N LEU A 180 -6.04 8.08 14.82
CA LEU A 180 -7.01 7.06 15.20
C LEU A 180 -7.48 7.21 16.66
N GLU A 181 -6.67 7.85 17.52
CA GLU A 181 -6.99 8.12 18.93
C GLU A 181 -7.56 9.53 19.14
N HIS A 182 -7.21 10.50 18.30
CA HIS A 182 -7.55 11.91 18.52
C HIS A 182 -8.61 12.45 17.55
N ASP A 183 -8.72 11.91 16.34
CA ASP A 183 -9.69 12.38 15.35
C ASP A 183 -11.08 11.73 15.57
N PRO A 184 -12.14 12.55 15.74
CA PRO A 184 -13.47 12.04 16.06
C PRO A 184 -14.14 11.27 14.90
N GLU A 185 -13.76 11.52 13.65
CA GLU A 185 -14.30 10.84 12.48
C GLU A 185 -13.69 9.44 12.34
N LEU A 186 -12.37 9.34 12.45
CA LEU A 186 -11.65 8.05 12.46
C LEU A 186 -12.07 7.18 13.64
N LYS A 187 -12.30 7.78 14.82
CA LYS A 187 -12.85 7.08 15.99
C LYS A 187 -14.23 6.48 15.73
N LYS A 188 -15.13 7.21 15.06
CA LYS A 188 -16.45 6.68 14.68
C LYS A 188 -16.34 5.49 13.72
N LEU A 189 -15.44 5.58 12.73
CA LEU A 189 -15.19 4.48 11.78
C LEU A 189 -14.60 3.24 12.46
N LEU A 190 -13.66 3.41 13.40
CA LEU A 190 -13.14 2.31 14.21
C LEU A 190 -14.23 1.66 15.05
N ALA A 191 -15.07 2.45 15.72
CA ALA A 191 -16.18 1.93 16.51
C ALA A 191 -17.18 1.14 15.64
N LEU A 192 -17.48 1.62 14.43
CA LEU A 192 -18.32 0.89 13.48
C LEU A 192 -17.70 -0.45 13.08
N ILE A 193 -16.40 -0.49 12.79
CA ILE A 193 -15.70 -1.74 12.49
C ILE A 193 -15.79 -2.71 13.67
N ASP A 194 -15.53 -2.23 14.89
CA ASP A 194 -15.61 -3.05 16.10
C ASP A 194 -17.01 -3.64 16.27
N VAL A 195 -18.08 -2.83 16.15
CA VAL A 195 -19.48 -3.30 16.20
C VAL A 195 -19.75 -4.37 15.15
N ILE A 196 -19.40 -4.13 13.88
CA ILE A 196 -19.66 -5.08 12.78
C ILE A 196 -18.87 -6.39 12.98
N THR A 197 -17.72 -6.35 13.63
CA THR A 197 -16.95 -7.57 13.95
C THR A 197 -17.43 -8.30 15.20
N THR A 198 -18.18 -7.64 16.10
CA THR A 198 -18.62 -8.21 17.38
C THR A 198 -20.06 -8.72 17.33
N GLU A 199 -20.91 -8.13 16.46
CA GLU A 199 -22.32 -8.52 16.28
C GLU A 199 -22.54 -9.69 15.29
N VAL A 200 -21.48 -10.35 14.81
CA VAL A 200 -21.56 -11.47 13.84
C VAL A 200 -20.94 -12.76 14.36
#